data_AF-A0A258L1W2-F1
#
_entry.id   AF-A0A258L1W2-F1
#
_cell.length_a   1.000
_cell.length_b   1.000
_cell.length_c   1.000
_cell.angle_alpha   90.00
_cell.angle_beta   90.00
_cell.angle_gamma   90.00
#
_symmetry.space_group_name_H-M   'P 1'
#
loop_
_entity.id
_entity.type
_entity.pdbx_description
1 polymer ?
#
loop_
_entity_poly.entity_id
_entity_poly.type
_entity_poly.pdbx_seq_one_letter_code
_entity_poly.pdbx_strand_id
1 'polypeptide(L)'
;MSNGDYIPPRQSALGQFFDSMFLLALVFAALFAPIYLGLAGGGKTELAIADKTTWTGLGQNPVMQAGWEKLGYTPETAAPLIASRFDYSFDLIALGVTALVVIGYFLLVVAFSKSEYREVIAERFGRKTD
;
A
#
# COMPACT_ATOMS: atom_id res chain seq x y z
N MET A 1 14.58 -25.15 -35.22
CA MET A 1 13.45 -24.52 -35.94
C MET A 1 12.36 -24.27 -34.91
N SER A 2 11.73 -23.08 -34.87
CA SER A 2 10.69 -22.77 -33.88
C SER A 2 9.36 -23.39 -34.30
N ASN A 3 8.70 -24.13 -33.40
CA ASN A 3 7.42 -24.77 -33.68
C ASN A 3 6.26 -23.78 -33.49
N GLY A 4 5.93 -22.99 -34.51
CA GLY A 4 4.73 -22.13 -34.54
C GLY A 4 4.59 -21.10 -33.42
N ASP A 5 3.47 -20.37 -33.42
CA ASP A 5 3.11 -19.42 -32.37
C ASP A 5 2.31 -20.12 -31.25
N TYR A 6 2.51 -19.70 -30.00
CA TYR A 6 1.80 -20.22 -28.83
C TYR A 6 0.29 -20.01 -28.95
N ILE A 7 -0.51 -21.06 -28.69
CA ILE A 7 -1.98 -20.98 -28.65
C ILE A 7 -2.44 -21.23 -27.21
N PRO A 8 -2.95 -20.21 -26.50
CA PRO A 8 -3.38 -20.38 -25.12
C PRO A 8 -4.61 -21.29 -24.99
N PRO A 9 -4.73 -22.05 -23.89
CA PRO A 9 -5.90 -22.88 -23.62
C PRO A 9 -7.15 -22.01 -23.42
N ARG A 10 -8.28 -22.45 -23.98
CA ARG A 10 -9.57 -21.74 -23.82
C ARG A 10 -10.20 -22.05 -22.47
N GLN A 11 -10.34 -21.03 -21.62
CA GLN A 11 -11.04 -21.13 -20.33
C GLN A 11 -12.57 -21.08 -20.53
N SER A 12 -13.33 -21.75 -19.66
CA SER A 12 -14.79 -21.71 -19.68
C SER A 12 -15.33 -20.36 -19.16
N ALA A 13 -16.47 -19.92 -19.67
CA ALA A 13 -17.09 -18.64 -19.27
C ALA A 13 -17.42 -18.60 -17.76
N LEU A 14 -17.88 -19.71 -17.19
CA LEU A 14 -18.17 -19.82 -15.76
C LEU A 14 -16.88 -19.71 -14.93
N GLY A 15 -15.81 -20.39 -15.35
CA GLY A 15 -14.52 -20.32 -14.67
C GLY A 15 -13.93 -18.91 -14.69
N GLN A 16 -14.02 -18.22 -15.83
CA GLN A 16 -13.56 -16.84 -15.95
C GLN A 16 -14.37 -15.86 -15.08
N PHE A 17 -15.69 -16.06 -14.98
CA PHE A 17 -16.53 -15.24 -14.10
C PHE A 17 -16.16 -15.41 -12.63
N PHE A 18 -16.00 -16.66 -12.15
CA PHE A 18 -15.59 -16.92 -10.78
C PHE A 18 -14.23 -16.32 -10.47
N ASP A 19 -13.23 -16.54 -11.33
CA ASP A 19 -11.88 -15.99 -11.18
C ASP A 19 -11.91 -14.45 -11.07
N SER A 20 -12.66 -13.80 -11.96
CA SER A 20 -12.82 -12.34 -11.94
C SER A 20 -13.48 -11.84 -10.64
N MET A 21 -14.51 -12.52 -10.15
CA MET A 21 -15.17 -12.18 -8.89
C MET A 21 -14.29 -12.43 -7.68
N PHE A 22 -13.51 -13.51 -7.69
CA PHE A 22 -12.56 -13.81 -6.63
C PHE A 22 -11.44 -12.78 -6.57
N LEU A 23 -10.85 -12.43 -7.71
CA LEU A 23 -9.85 -11.36 -7.80
C LEU A 23 -10.42 -10.01 -7.35
N LEU A 24 -11.66 -9.69 -7.75
CA LEU A 24 -12.33 -8.48 -7.27
C LEU A 24 -12.46 -8.47 -5.74
N ALA A 25 -12.91 -9.57 -5.15
CA ALA A 25 -13.02 -9.71 -3.69
C ALA A 25 -11.65 -9.55 -2.99
N LEU A 26 -10.58 -10.13 -3.55
CA LEU A 26 -9.22 -9.97 -3.02
C LEU A 26 -8.73 -8.52 -3.12
N VAL A 27 -9.04 -7.81 -4.20
CA VAL A 27 -8.70 -6.39 -4.34
C VAL A 27 -9.43 -5.56 -3.29
N PHE A 28 -10.74 -5.77 -3.10
CA PHE A 28 -11.49 -5.12 -2.03
C PHE A 28 -10.91 -5.44 -0.65
N ALA A 29 -10.60 -6.71 -0.37
CA ALA A 29 -9.98 -7.11 0.88
C ALA A 29 -8.63 -6.41 1.10
N ALA A 30 -7.76 -6.38 0.09
CA ALA A 30 -6.45 -5.74 0.17
C ALA A 30 -6.55 -4.21 0.42
N LEU A 31 -7.56 -3.55 -0.16
CA LEU A 31 -7.76 -2.11 0.00
C LEU A 31 -8.42 -1.75 1.35
N PHE A 32 -9.40 -2.53 1.79
CA PHE A 32 -10.24 -2.17 2.94
C PHE A 32 -9.87 -2.88 4.24
N ALA A 33 -9.28 -4.08 4.22
CA ALA A 33 -8.94 -4.79 5.44
C ALA A 33 -7.96 -4.00 6.34
N PRO A 34 -6.89 -3.35 5.81
CA PRO A 34 -6.01 -2.54 6.65
C PRO A 34 -6.73 -1.38 7.32
N ILE A 35 -7.68 -0.74 6.62
CA ILE A 35 -8.49 0.36 7.16
C ILE A 35 -9.43 -0.14 8.26
N TYR A 36 -10.15 -1.24 7.97
CA TYR A 36 -11.10 -1.82 8.91
C TYR A 36 -10.43 -2.32 10.21
N LEU A 37 -9.23 -2.88 10.09
CA LEU A 37 -8.45 -3.36 11.23
C LEU A 37 -7.66 -2.25 11.94
N GLY A 38 -7.77 -0.99 11.50
CA GLY A 38 -7.00 0.12 12.05
C GLY A 38 -5.49 0.02 11.83
N LEU A 39 -5.06 -0.80 10.86
CA LEU A 39 -3.67 -0.98 10.45
C LEU A 39 -3.23 0.07 9.43
N ALA A 40 -4.17 0.83 8.86
CA ALA A 40 -3.92 1.91 7.92
C ALA A 40 -3.91 3.27 8.62
N GLY A 41 -2.78 3.98 8.49
CA GLY A 41 -2.59 5.34 9.00
C GLY A 41 -1.31 5.46 9.81
N GLY A 42 -0.45 6.43 9.46
CA GLY A 42 0.67 6.80 10.34
C GLY A 42 0.10 7.32 11.66
N GLY A 43 0.62 6.84 12.78
CA GLY A 43 0.22 7.30 14.11
C GLY A 43 0.21 8.83 14.13
N LYS A 44 -0.89 9.43 14.58
CA LYS A 44 -0.89 10.87 14.83
C LYS A 44 -0.45 11.08 16.26
N THR A 45 0.58 11.88 16.45
CA THR A 45 1.01 12.34 17.78
C THR A 45 0.47 13.73 18.01
N GLU A 46 -0.07 13.98 19.21
CA GLU A 46 -0.39 15.34 19.62
C GLU A 46 0.83 16.01 20.23
N LEU A 47 1.14 17.22 19.76
CA LEU A 47 2.11 18.08 20.44
C LEU A 47 1.54 18.49 21.81
N ALA A 48 2.37 18.33 22.84
CA ALA A 48 2.08 18.84 24.18
C ALA A 48 2.25 20.37 24.19
N ILE A 49 1.20 21.08 23.78
CA ILE A 49 1.16 22.55 23.79
C ILE A 49 0.62 23.03 25.14
N ALA A 50 1.38 23.89 25.82
CA ALA A 50 1.08 24.37 27.17
C ALA A 50 -0.16 25.29 27.23
N ASP A 51 -0.37 26.12 26.20
CA ASP A 51 -1.54 26.98 26.08
C ASP A 51 -2.15 26.86 24.67
N LYS A 52 -3.34 26.27 24.60
CA LYS A 52 -4.10 26.09 23.35
C LYS A 52 -5.13 27.21 23.12
N THR A 53 -5.23 28.18 24.04
CA THR A 53 -6.23 29.27 24.02
C THR A 53 -5.73 30.54 23.33
N THR A 54 -4.43 30.61 22.99
CA THR A 54 -3.84 31.77 22.33
C THR A 54 -3.07 31.37 21.08
N TRP A 55 -3.06 32.25 20.06
CA TRP A 55 -2.28 32.04 18.84
C TRP A 55 -0.78 31.89 19.12
N THR A 56 -0.27 32.70 20.04
CA THR A 56 1.11 32.63 20.51
C THR A 56 1.41 31.30 21.21
N GLY A 57 0.49 30.81 22.05
CA GLY A 57 0.61 29.51 22.70
C GLY A 57 0.65 28.34 21.71
N LEU A 58 -0.09 28.45 20.60
CA LEU A 58 -0.07 27.53 19.46
C LEU A 58 1.16 27.71 18.54
N GLY A 59 2.11 28.57 18.91
CA GLY A 59 3.31 28.85 18.13
C GLY A 59 3.04 29.55 16.78
N GLN A 60 1.87 30.19 16.63
CA GLN A 60 1.51 30.92 15.41
C GLN A 60 2.00 32.36 15.49
N ASN A 61 2.64 32.84 14.42
CA ASN A 61 2.98 34.25 14.27
C ASN A 61 1.81 35.04 13.62
N PRO A 62 1.86 36.38 13.58
CA PRO A 62 0.74 37.19 13.06
C PRO A 62 0.33 36.87 11.62
N VAL A 63 1.27 36.45 10.78
CA VAL A 63 0.98 36.07 9.38
C VAL A 63 0.21 34.75 9.33
N MET A 64 0.61 33.76 10.13
CA MET A 64 -0.06 32.47 10.24
C MET A 64 -1.47 32.61 10.84
N GLN A 65 -1.59 33.39 11.92
CA GLN A 65 -2.87 33.73 12.56
C GLN A 65 -3.86 34.30 11.54
N ALA A 66 -3.45 35.29 10.76
CA ALA A 66 -4.31 35.90 9.74
C ALA A 66 -4.80 34.90 8.69
N GLY A 67 -4.04 33.84 8.42
CA GLY A 67 -4.47 32.73 7.57
C GLY A 67 -5.59 31.91 8.19
N TRP A 68 -5.45 31.53 9.46
CA TRP A 68 -6.49 30.78 10.20
C TRP A 68 -7.77 31.59 10.39
N GLU A 69 -7.65 32.87 10.71
CA GLU A 69 -8.81 33.75 10.89
C GLU A 69 -9.58 33.97 9.59
N LYS A 70 -8.90 34.07 8.43
CA LYS A 70 -9.56 34.10 7.11
C LYS A 70 -10.35 32.83 6.80
N LEU A 71 -9.92 31.70 7.35
CA LEU A 71 -10.62 30.42 7.26
C LEU A 71 -11.73 30.29 8.32
N GLY A 72 -11.93 31.30 9.17
CA GLY A 72 -12.97 31.33 10.20
C GLY A 72 -12.61 30.59 11.49
N TYR A 73 -11.33 30.28 11.71
CA TYR A 73 -10.88 29.61 12.93
C TYR A 73 -10.47 30.59 14.04
N THR A 74 -10.65 30.14 15.27
CA THR A 74 -10.13 30.73 16.51
C THR A 74 -8.99 29.86 17.05
N PRO A 75 -8.19 30.32 18.03
CA PRO A 75 -7.14 29.48 18.63
C PRO A 75 -7.69 28.11 19.07
N GLU A 76 -8.85 28.08 19.72
CA GLU A 76 -9.44 26.86 20.28
C GLU A 76 -9.87 25.86 19.20
N THR A 77 -10.43 26.37 18.10
CA THR A 77 -10.90 25.53 16.99
C THR A 77 -9.77 25.11 16.05
N ALA A 78 -8.70 25.91 15.96
CA ALA A 78 -7.48 25.58 15.22
C ALA A 78 -6.53 24.67 16.01
N ALA A 79 -6.56 24.71 17.34
CA ALA A 79 -5.67 23.95 18.21
C ALA A 79 -5.55 22.46 17.85
N PRO A 80 -6.64 21.67 17.67
CA PRO A 80 -6.51 20.26 17.31
C PRO A 80 -5.90 20.06 15.91
N LEU A 81 -6.13 20.99 14.97
CA LEU A 81 -5.56 20.92 13.63
C LEU A 81 -4.06 21.23 13.63
N ILE A 82 -3.61 22.15 14.48
CA ILE A 82 -2.21 22.56 14.61
C ILE A 82 -1.40 21.53 15.43
N ALA A 83 -2.01 21.00 16.49
CA ALA A 83 -1.36 20.09 17.43
C ALA A 83 -1.26 18.66 16.90
N SER A 84 -2.19 18.24 16.03
CA SER A 84 -2.17 16.90 15.42
C SER A 84 -1.08 16.83 14.35
N ARG A 85 -0.02 16.05 14.61
CA ARG A 85 1.11 15.85 13.68
C ARG A 85 1.22 14.39 13.29
N PHE A 86 1.75 14.15 12.09
CA PHE A 86 2.16 12.81 11.69
C PHE A 86 3.39 12.40 12.49
N ASP A 87 3.38 11.17 13.00
CA ASP A 87 4.56 10.54 13.55
C ASP A 87 5.49 10.10 12.43
N TYR A 88 6.69 10.68 12.38
CA TYR A 88 7.75 10.33 11.42
C TYR A 88 8.78 9.38 12.03
N SER A 89 8.50 8.79 13.19
CA SER A 89 9.36 7.79 13.80
C SER A 89 9.50 6.58 12.89
N PHE A 90 10.73 6.09 12.77
CA PHE A 90 11.05 4.99 11.88
C PHE A 90 10.94 3.65 12.62
N ASP A 91 9.93 2.85 12.29
CA ASP A 91 9.80 1.50 12.82
C ASP A 91 10.67 0.52 12.01
N LEU A 92 11.84 0.19 12.57
CA LEU A 92 12.79 -0.75 11.97
C LEU A 92 12.23 -2.19 11.87
N ILE A 93 11.33 -2.58 12.77
CA ILE A 93 10.69 -3.90 12.74
C ILE A 93 9.72 -3.95 11.58
N ALA A 94 8.84 -2.95 11.44
CA ALA A 94 7.93 -2.85 10.31
C ALA A 94 8.68 -2.83 8.97
N LEU A 95 9.77 -2.04 8.87
CA LEU A 95 10.65 -2.05 7.70
C LEU A 95 11.19 -3.46 7.41
N GLY A 96 11.73 -4.14 8.43
CA GLY A 96 12.29 -5.49 8.29
C GLY A 96 11.25 -6.51 7.82
N VAL A 97 10.02 -6.43 8.35
CA VAL A 97 8.89 -7.27 7.92
C VAL A 97 8.53 -6.99 6.47
N THR A 98 8.41 -5.72 6.07
CA THR A 98 8.14 -5.36 4.67
C THR A 98 9.23 -5.87 3.73
N ALA A 99 10.50 -5.70 4.08
CA ALA A 99 11.63 -6.21 3.30
C ALA A 99 11.56 -7.74 3.16
N LEU A 100 11.29 -8.45 4.26
CA LEU A 100 11.16 -9.91 4.26
C LEU A 100 10.01 -10.38 3.36
N VAL A 101 8.85 -9.72 3.40
CA VAL A 101 7.70 -10.05 2.55
C VAL A 101 8.04 -9.85 1.07
N VAL A 102 8.67 -8.73 0.72
CA VAL A 102 9.09 -8.44 -0.67
C VAL A 102 10.12 -9.46 -1.16
N ILE A 103 11.16 -9.72 -0.38
CA ILE A 103 12.19 -10.72 -0.74
C ILE A 103 11.57 -12.11 -0.87
N GLY A 104 10.73 -12.51 0.09
CA GLY A 104 10.02 -13.78 0.07
C GLY A 104 9.17 -13.94 -1.19
N TYR A 105 8.40 -12.91 -1.55
CA TYR A 105 7.63 -12.89 -2.80
C TYR A 105 8.53 -13.11 -4.02
N PHE A 106 9.63 -12.37 -4.15
CA PHE A 106 10.55 -12.54 -5.28
C PHE A 106 11.19 -13.93 -5.34
N LEU A 107 11.56 -14.50 -4.19
CA LEU A 107 12.09 -15.86 -4.13
C LEU A 107 11.07 -16.88 -4.63
N LEU A 108 9.80 -16.74 -4.23
CA LEU A 108 8.71 -17.60 -4.73
C LEU A 108 8.52 -17.44 -6.23
N VAL A 109 8.46 -16.20 -6.73
CA VAL A 109 8.34 -15.93 -8.18
C VAL A 109 9.47 -16.61 -8.94
N VAL A 110 10.73 -16.45 -8.51
CA VAL A 110 11.88 -17.09 -9.18
C VAL A 110 11.82 -18.61 -9.09
N ALA A 111 11.40 -19.17 -7.94
CA ALA A 111 11.30 -20.61 -7.75
C ALA A 111 10.25 -21.24 -8.68
N PHE A 112 9.05 -20.66 -8.75
CA PHE A 112 7.95 -21.17 -9.59
C PHE A 112 8.15 -20.85 -11.08
N SER A 113 8.77 -19.73 -11.41
CA SER A 113 9.01 -19.31 -12.79
C SER A 113 9.92 -20.29 -13.56
N LYS A 114 10.79 -21.03 -12.87
CA LYS A 114 11.65 -22.06 -13.51
C LYS A 114 10.87 -23.14 -14.25
N SER A 115 9.71 -23.58 -13.74
CA SER A 115 8.92 -24.63 -14.41
C SER A 115 8.26 -24.08 -15.66
N GLU A 116 7.63 -22.91 -15.57
CA GLU A 116 6.94 -22.29 -16.70
C GLU A 116 7.91 -21.91 -17.83
N TYR A 117 9.06 -21.28 -17.51
CA TYR A 117 10.06 -20.96 -18.53
C TYR A 117 10.55 -22.21 -19.26
N ARG A 118 10.75 -23.31 -18.53
CA ARG A 118 11.17 -24.58 -19.15
C ARG A 118 10.09 -25.16 -20.06
N GLU A 119 8.82 -25.07 -19.67
CA GLU A 119 7.70 -25.50 -20.51
C GLU A 119 7.59 -24.65 -21.77
N VAL A 120 7.66 -23.32 -21.67
CA VAL A 120 7.63 -22.42 -22.83
C VAL A 120 8.81 -22.67 -23.78
N ILE A 121 10.01 -22.92 -23.24
CA ILE A 121 11.18 -23.29 -24.04
C ILE A 121 10.96 -24.66 -24.72
N ALA A 122 10.44 -25.65 -23.99
CA ALA A 122 10.19 -26.98 -24.52
C ALA A 122 9.08 -26.98 -25.59
N GLU A 123 8.08 -26.11 -25.46
CA GLU A 123 7.02 -25.92 -26.46
C GLU A 123 7.58 -25.28 -27.73
N ARG A 124 8.38 -24.20 -27.58
CA ARG A 124 8.90 -23.45 -28.73
C ARG A 124 10.04 -24.16 -29.47
N PHE A 125 10.88 -24.91 -28.75
CA PHE A 125 12.12 -25.50 -29.29
C PHE A 125 12.16 -27.03 -29.23
N GLY A 126 11.13 -27.68 -28.68
CA GLY A 126 11.12 -29.12 -28.43
C GLY A 126 11.72 -29.48 -27.07
N ARG A 127 11.22 -30.58 -26.47
CA ARG A 127 11.75 -31.11 -25.22
C ARG A 127 13.13 -31.72 -25.49
N LYS A 128 14.16 -31.34 -24.72
CA LYS A 128 15.42 -32.08 -24.73
C LYS A 128 15.15 -33.50 -24.26
N THR A 129 15.26 -34.46 -25.17
CA THR A 129 15.43 -35.87 -24.84
C THR A 129 16.88 -36.05 -24.41
N ASP A 130 17.09 -36.27 -23.11
CA ASP A 130 18.32 -36.89 -22.62
C ASP A 130 18.30 -38.39 -22.94
#